data_AF-A0A090S792-F1
#
_entry.id   AF-A0A090S792-F1
#
_cell.length_a   1.000
_cell.length_b   1.000
_cell.length_c   1.000
_cell.angle_alpha   90.00
_cell.angle_beta   90.00
_cell.angle_gamma   90.00
#
_symmetry.space_group_name_H-M   'P 1'
#
loop_
_entity.id
_entity.type
_entity.pdbx_description
1 polymer ?
#
loop_
_entity_poly.entity_id
_entity_poly.type
_entity_poly.pdbx_seq_one_letter_code
_entity_poly.pdbx_strand_id
1 'polypeptide(L)'
;MFLDIHGDEAIPYNFAAGSEGIPSYDERHAGLENAFKQALLTITPEFQDDYGYDKDEPGKANLTVGSNWVAEQFRCLSYTIEMPFKDNNNYPDPLYGWSPERSIKFGHDMVAATLAVTDKL
;
A
#
# COMPACT_ATOMS: atom_id res chain seq x y z
N MET A 1 -5.81 -0.85 11.85
CA MET A 1 -5.12 -0.95 10.55
C MET A 1 -6.05 -1.63 9.57
N PHE A 2 -6.07 -1.18 8.32
CA PHE A 2 -6.84 -1.76 7.22
C PHE A 2 -5.98 -1.78 5.95
N LEU A 3 -5.99 -2.90 5.22
CA LEU A 3 -5.30 -3.06 3.95
C LEU A 3 -6.31 -3.65 2.95
N ASP A 4 -6.61 -2.88 1.90
CA ASP A 4 -7.49 -3.29 0.80
C ASP A 4 -6.63 -3.79 -0.36
N ILE A 5 -6.78 -5.06 -0.75
CA ILE A 5 -5.83 -5.72 -1.67
C ILE A 5 -6.42 -5.78 -3.09
N HIS A 6 -5.74 -5.15 -4.04
CA HIS A 6 -6.18 -4.97 -5.42
C HIS A 6 -5.07 -5.35 -6.41
N GLY A 7 -5.39 -5.23 -7.70
CA GLY A 7 -4.40 -5.30 -8.76
C GLY A 7 -4.64 -4.21 -9.81
N ASP A 8 -3.56 -3.62 -10.29
CA ASP A 8 -3.57 -2.52 -11.26
C ASP A 8 -3.17 -3.01 -12.65
N GLU A 9 -3.96 -2.64 -13.66
CA GLU A 9 -3.78 -3.10 -15.03
C GLU A 9 -2.64 -2.39 -15.78
N ALA A 10 -2.23 -1.21 -15.32
CA ALA A 10 -1.39 -0.28 -16.06
C ALA A 10 0.04 -0.17 -15.51
N ILE A 11 0.20 -0.01 -14.20
CA ILE A 11 1.43 0.27 -13.48
C ILE A 11 2.15 -1.05 -13.18
N PRO A 12 3.35 -1.28 -13.74
CA PRO A 12 4.10 -2.52 -13.56
C PRO A 12 4.95 -2.51 -12.27
N TYR A 13 4.32 -2.24 -11.13
CA TYR A 13 4.97 -2.22 -9.80
C TYR A 13 3.95 -2.58 -8.71
N ASN A 14 4.44 -3.11 -7.59
CA ASN A 14 3.64 -3.13 -6.35
C ASN A 14 3.76 -1.76 -5.66
N PHE A 15 2.64 -1.19 -5.23
CA PHE A 15 2.63 0.10 -4.53
C PHE A 15 1.47 0.20 -3.53
N ALA A 16 1.50 1.25 -2.72
CA ALA A 16 0.46 1.53 -1.72
C ALA A 16 -0.06 2.96 -1.88
N ALA A 17 -1.36 3.09 -2.12
CA ALA A 17 -2.08 4.36 -2.16
C ALA A 17 -2.71 4.66 -0.79
N GLY A 18 -2.27 5.77 -0.19
CA GLY A 18 -2.60 6.19 1.16
C GLY A 18 -3.97 6.83 1.29
N SER A 19 -4.21 7.41 2.46
CA SER A 19 -5.44 8.16 2.76
C SER A 19 -5.14 9.62 3.08
N GLU A 20 -4.07 10.19 2.50
CA GLU A 20 -3.61 11.57 2.72
C GLU A 20 -4.65 12.64 2.38
N GLY A 21 -5.62 12.30 1.53
CA GLY A 21 -6.71 13.18 1.15
C GLY A 21 -7.90 13.19 2.11
N ILE A 22 -7.97 12.35 3.13
CA ILE A 22 -9.15 12.32 4.03
C ILE A 22 -9.25 13.61 4.87
N PRO A 23 -10.47 14.05 5.24
CA PRO A 23 -10.64 15.27 6.06
C PRO A 23 -9.91 15.25 7.40
N SER A 24 -9.79 14.07 8.03
CA SER A 24 -9.19 13.93 9.36
C SER A 24 -7.69 13.61 9.36
N TYR A 25 -7.03 13.65 8.19
CA TYR A 25 -5.61 13.31 8.05
C TYR A 25 -4.73 14.23 8.90
N ASP A 26 -3.76 13.64 9.60
CA ASP A 26 -2.85 14.35 10.50
C ASP A 26 -1.44 13.72 10.50
N GLU A 27 -0.54 14.28 11.31
CA GLU A 27 0.83 13.78 11.45
C GLU A 27 0.90 12.33 11.94
N ARG A 28 -0.11 11.87 12.71
CA ARG A 28 -0.16 10.48 13.17
C ARG A 28 -0.41 9.54 11.99
N HIS A 29 -1.38 9.86 11.13
CA HIS A 29 -1.62 9.08 9.91
C HIS A 29 -0.36 9.02 9.05
N ALA A 30 0.26 10.16 8.76
CA ALA A 30 1.50 10.22 7.98
C ALA A 30 2.65 9.42 8.60
N GLY A 31 2.79 9.46 9.92
CA GLY A 31 3.79 8.68 10.65
C GLY A 31 3.56 7.17 10.55
N LEU A 32 2.31 6.71 10.67
CA LEU A 32 1.95 5.30 10.53
C LEU A 32 2.14 4.80 9.11
N GLU A 33 1.67 5.60 8.15
CA GLU A 33 1.80 5.36 6.71
C GLU A 33 3.27 5.17 6.32
N ASN A 34 4.12 6.15 6.64
CA ASN A 34 5.54 6.07 6.36
C ASN A 34 6.20 4.90 7.10
N ALA A 35 5.86 4.64 8.37
CA ALA A 35 6.44 3.52 9.10
C ALA A 35 6.14 2.16 8.43
N PHE A 36 4.94 1.97 7.90
CA PHE A 36 4.56 0.74 7.22
C PHE A 36 5.27 0.60 5.86
N LYS A 37 5.33 1.68 5.05
CA LYS A 37 6.09 1.68 3.79
C LYS A 37 7.57 1.39 4.01
N GLN A 38 8.19 2.00 5.02
CA GLN A 38 9.59 1.73 5.37
C GLN A 38 9.82 0.27 5.82
N ALA A 39 8.86 -0.32 6.54
CA ALA A 39 8.93 -1.74 6.89
C ALA A 39 8.90 -2.62 5.64
N LEU A 40 7.98 -2.37 4.70
CA LEU A 40 7.90 -3.13 3.43
C LEU A 40 9.17 -2.99 2.58
N LEU A 41 9.67 -1.75 2.41
CA LEU A 41 10.94 -1.49 1.70
C LEU A 41 12.13 -2.25 2.30
N THR A 42 12.11 -2.50 3.60
CA THR A 42 13.16 -3.28 4.30
C THR A 42 12.97 -4.79 4.10
N ILE A 43 11.72 -5.25 4.07
CA ILE A 43 11.37 -6.69 4.09
C ILE A 43 11.48 -7.31 2.70
N THR A 44 11.10 -6.58 1.64
CA THR A 44 10.95 -7.18 0.32
C THR A 44 11.40 -6.24 -0.80
N PRO A 45 12.15 -6.74 -1.81
CA PRO A 45 12.47 -5.98 -3.01
C PRO A 45 11.26 -5.82 -3.93
N GLU A 46 10.15 -6.51 -3.64
CA GLU A 46 8.93 -6.47 -4.45
C GLU A 46 8.15 -5.16 -4.30
N PHE A 47 8.39 -4.39 -3.23
CA PHE A 47 7.71 -3.13 -2.95
C PHE A 47 8.56 -1.91 -3.33
N GLN A 48 7.90 -0.82 -3.71
CA GLN A 48 8.52 0.47 -4.00
C GLN A 48 7.53 1.62 -3.70
N ASP A 49 8.02 2.86 -3.64
CA ASP A 49 7.22 4.07 -3.36
C ASP A 49 7.48 5.23 -4.34
N ASP A 50 8.10 4.94 -5.49
CA ASP A 50 8.42 5.93 -6.53
C ASP A 50 7.31 6.05 -7.58
N TYR A 51 6.61 4.96 -7.85
CA TYR A 51 5.54 4.83 -8.85
C TYR A 51 4.23 4.43 -8.16
N GLY A 52 3.14 5.10 -8.51
CA GLY A 52 1.80 4.84 -7.99
C GLY A 52 0.82 5.87 -8.51
N TYR A 53 -0.37 5.92 -7.89
CA TYR A 53 -1.35 6.97 -8.19
C TYR A 53 -0.89 8.34 -7.68
N ASP A 54 -1.42 9.38 -8.32
CA ASP A 54 -1.30 10.74 -7.80
C ASP A 54 -1.96 10.83 -6.42
N LYS A 55 -1.34 11.61 -5.54
CA LYS A 55 -1.83 11.83 -4.19
C LYS A 55 -3.05 12.73 -4.21
N ASP A 56 -4.09 12.37 -3.45
CA ASP A 56 -5.26 13.22 -3.26
C ASP A 56 -4.86 14.53 -2.55
N GLU A 57 -5.49 15.65 -2.95
CA GLU A 57 -5.34 16.91 -2.22
C GLU A 57 -5.93 16.79 -0.80
N PRO A 58 -5.42 17.55 0.20
CA PRO A 58 -5.94 17.53 1.56
C PRO A 58 -7.45 17.78 1.63
N GLY A 59 -8.19 16.86 2.26
CA GLY A 59 -9.65 16.92 2.40
C GLY A 59 -10.44 16.66 1.11
N LYS A 60 -9.80 16.15 0.06
CA LYS A 60 -10.42 15.85 -1.25
C LYS A 60 -10.57 14.37 -1.56
N ALA A 61 -10.17 13.47 -0.66
CA ALA A 61 -10.34 12.03 -0.86
C ALA A 61 -11.81 11.66 -1.09
N ASN A 62 -12.03 10.73 -2.02
CA ASN A 62 -13.35 10.15 -2.22
C ASN A 62 -13.66 9.12 -1.11
N LEU A 63 -14.55 9.48 -0.18
CA LEU A 63 -14.96 8.64 0.95
C LEU A 63 -15.86 7.46 0.59
N THR A 64 -16.14 7.21 -0.70
CA THR A 64 -16.74 5.94 -1.14
C THR A 64 -15.69 4.86 -1.43
N VAL A 65 -14.41 5.22 -1.45
CA VAL A 65 -13.28 4.27 -1.59
C VAL A 65 -13.00 3.63 -0.23
N GLY A 66 -12.75 2.32 -0.22
CA GLY A 66 -12.61 1.51 1.01
C GLY A 66 -11.55 2.04 1.97
N SER A 67 -10.32 2.24 1.48
CA SER A 67 -9.20 2.74 2.29
C SER A 67 -9.50 4.11 2.89
N ASN A 68 -9.96 5.06 2.08
CA ASN A 68 -10.34 6.42 2.53
C ASN A 68 -11.46 6.40 3.58
N TRP A 69 -12.52 5.63 3.34
CA TRP A 69 -13.65 5.54 4.28
C TRP A 69 -13.20 4.97 5.63
N VAL A 70 -12.46 3.86 5.61
CA VAL A 70 -11.98 3.21 6.85
C VAL A 70 -11.00 4.13 7.59
N ALA A 71 -10.10 4.80 6.88
CA ALA A 71 -9.18 5.76 7.48
C ALA A 71 -9.93 6.88 8.18
N GLU A 72 -10.93 7.48 7.52
CA GLU A 72 -11.71 8.58 8.10
C GLU A 72 -12.55 8.13 9.29
N GLN A 73 -13.24 6.99 9.17
CA GLN A 73 -14.14 6.52 10.22
C GLN A 73 -13.40 6.04 11.47
N PHE A 74 -12.26 5.36 11.31
CA PHE A 74 -11.54 4.71 12.40
C PHE A 74 -10.22 5.41 12.76
N ARG A 75 -9.83 6.44 12.01
CA ARG A 75 -8.62 7.26 12.19
C ARG A 75 -7.38 6.38 12.31
N CYS A 76 -7.26 5.36 11.47
CA CYS A 76 -6.22 4.35 11.55
C CYS A 76 -5.39 4.28 10.26
N LEU A 77 -4.22 3.63 10.33
CA LEU A 77 -3.46 3.24 9.14
C LEU A 77 -4.37 2.48 8.16
N SER A 78 -4.45 2.98 6.93
CA SER A 78 -5.32 2.45 5.89
C SER A 78 -4.64 2.60 4.53
N TYR A 79 -4.52 1.50 3.79
CA TYR A 79 -3.94 1.51 2.45
C TYR A 79 -4.80 0.74 1.47
N THR A 80 -4.82 1.19 0.22
CA THR A 80 -5.03 0.31 -0.93
C THR A 80 -3.66 -0.21 -1.37
N ILE A 81 -3.50 -1.52 -1.44
CA ILE A 81 -2.30 -2.20 -1.93
C ILE A 81 -2.58 -2.69 -3.34
N GLU A 82 -1.79 -2.23 -4.30
CA GLU A 82 -1.93 -2.57 -5.71
C GLU A 82 -0.79 -3.48 -6.15
N MET A 83 -1.13 -4.57 -6.83
CA MET A 83 -0.19 -5.49 -7.46
C MET A 83 -0.34 -5.45 -8.99
N PRO A 84 0.74 -5.54 -9.78
CA PRO A 84 0.63 -5.37 -11.22
C PRO A 84 -0.01 -6.60 -11.89
N PHE A 85 -0.94 -6.38 -12.83
CA PHE A 85 -1.34 -7.44 -13.78
C PHE A 85 -0.23 -7.82 -14.76
N LYS A 86 0.75 -6.92 -14.95
CA LYS A 86 1.90 -7.11 -15.83
C LYS A 86 3.01 -7.87 -15.09
N ASP A 87 3.95 -7.14 -14.55
CA ASP A 87 5.10 -7.61 -13.79
C ASP A 87 5.58 -6.48 -12.89
N ASN A 88 6.50 -6.76 -11.97
CA ASN A 88 7.25 -5.75 -11.24
C ASN A 88 8.54 -5.42 -12.01
N ASN A 89 8.60 -4.22 -12.61
CA ASN A 89 9.76 -3.81 -13.40
C ASN A 89 11.06 -3.68 -12.60
N ASN A 90 11.00 -3.53 -11.27
CA ASN A 90 12.20 -3.54 -10.41
C ASN A 90 12.77 -4.96 -10.23
N TYR A 91 11.94 -5.98 -10.41
CA TYR A 91 12.31 -7.38 -10.24
C TYR A 91 11.53 -8.27 -11.23
N PRO A 92 11.83 -8.17 -12.54
CA PRO A 92 11.01 -8.80 -13.57
C PRO A 92 11.24 -10.31 -13.65
N ASP A 93 10.18 -11.05 -13.93
CA ASP A 93 10.20 -12.47 -14.29
C ASP A 93 9.72 -12.62 -15.75
N PRO A 94 10.62 -12.85 -16.73
CA PRO A 94 10.23 -12.92 -18.13
C PRO A 94 9.41 -14.16 -18.50
N LEU A 95 9.33 -15.17 -17.63
CA LEU A 95 8.59 -16.40 -17.89
C LEU A 95 7.16 -16.32 -17.35
N TYR A 96 6.98 -15.71 -16.18
CA TYR A 96 5.69 -15.71 -15.47
C TYR A 96 5.14 -14.32 -15.15
N GLY A 97 5.93 -13.26 -15.26
CA GLY A 97 5.54 -11.91 -14.86
C GLY A 97 5.22 -11.83 -13.37
N TRP A 98 4.23 -11.00 -13.02
CA TRP A 98 3.59 -11.10 -11.70
C TRP A 98 2.69 -12.34 -11.66
N SER A 99 2.75 -13.10 -10.57
CA SER A 99 2.16 -14.45 -10.52
C SER A 99 1.49 -14.74 -9.18
N PRO A 100 0.64 -15.79 -9.10
CA PRO A 100 0.04 -16.22 -7.83
C PRO A 100 1.07 -16.48 -6.74
N GLU A 101 2.20 -17.10 -7.07
CA GLU A 101 3.28 -17.41 -6.13
C GLU A 101 3.92 -16.14 -5.56
N ARG A 102 4.11 -15.11 -6.41
CA ARG A 102 4.63 -13.81 -5.99
C ARG A 102 3.62 -13.03 -5.16
N SER A 103 2.34 -13.07 -5.51
CA SER A 103 1.26 -12.52 -4.67
C SER A 103 1.19 -13.18 -3.29
N ILE A 104 1.31 -14.51 -3.21
CA ILE A 104 1.35 -15.24 -1.93
C ILE A 104 2.55 -14.79 -1.10
N LYS A 105 3.72 -14.70 -1.72
CA LYS A 105 4.93 -14.24 -1.02
C LYS A 105 4.79 -12.80 -0.54
N PHE A 106 4.24 -11.91 -1.37
CA PHE A 106 3.97 -10.52 -1.00
C PHE A 106 2.98 -10.43 0.16
N GLY A 107 1.98 -11.30 0.21
CA GLY A 107 1.09 -11.45 1.36
C GLY A 107 1.83 -11.83 2.66
N HIS A 108 2.83 -12.73 2.60
CA HIS A 108 3.68 -13.01 3.76
C HIS A 108 4.51 -11.80 4.18
N ASP A 109 5.06 -11.06 3.21
CA ASP A 109 5.86 -9.86 3.47
C ASP A 109 5.00 -8.77 4.15
N MET A 110 3.70 -8.65 3.80
CA MET A 110 2.73 -7.77 4.48
C MET A 110 2.49 -8.14 5.96
N VAL A 111 2.45 -9.43 6.30
CA VAL A 111 2.33 -9.88 7.69
C VAL A 111 3.58 -9.49 8.49
N ALA A 112 4.77 -9.62 7.90
CA ALA A 112 6.02 -9.18 8.52
C ALA A 112 6.06 -7.66 8.72
N ALA A 113 5.58 -6.87 7.73
CA ALA A 113 5.50 -5.42 7.85
C ALA A 113 4.50 -4.99 8.93
N THR A 114 3.36 -5.69 9.02
CA THR A 114 2.35 -5.50 10.08
C THR A 114 2.97 -5.70 11.46
N LEU A 115 3.70 -6.80 11.65
CA LEU A 115 4.40 -7.07 12.91
C LEU A 115 5.38 -5.93 13.25
N ALA A 116 6.16 -5.46 12.27
CA ALA A 116 7.17 -4.42 12.48
C ALA A 116 6.58 -3.07 12.95
N VAL A 117 5.31 -2.80 12.64
CA VAL A 117 4.65 -1.54 13.05
C VAL A 117 3.61 -1.72 14.15
N THR A 118 3.38 -2.94 14.64
CA THR A 118 2.25 -3.26 15.54
C THR A 118 2.23 -2.38 16.79
N ASP A 119 3.37 -2.10 17.41
CA ASP A 119 3.44 -1.27 18.62
C ASP A 119 3.10 0.23 18.38
N LYS A 120 3.01 0.65 17.11
CA LYS A 120 2.65 2.03 16.74
C LYS A 120 1.16 2.18 16.41
N LEU A 121 0.46 1.09 16.07
CA LEU A 121 -0.90 1.08 15.52
C LEU A 121 -1.98 1.54 16.51
#